data_AF-A0A7K4HRY5-F1
#
_entry.id   AF-A0A7K4HRY5-F1
#
_cell.length_a   1.000
_cell.length_b   1.000
_cell.length_c   1.000
_cell.angle_alpha   90.00
_cell.angle_beta   90.00
_cell.angle_gamma   90.00
#
_symmetry.space_group_name_H-M   'P 1'
#
loop_
_entity.id
_entity.type
_entity.pdbx_description
1 polymer ?
#
loop_
_entity_poly.entity_id
_entity_poly.type
_entity_poly.pdbx_seq_one_letter_code
_entity_poly.pdbx_strand_id
1 'polypeptide(L)' 'MRDTITFEELVDMPFFEGLAAVSLISRGDLTLIVGGRQARKSQIEKMVGDIVRIMTGKEAVMAMS' A
#
# COMPACT_ATOMS: atom_id res chain seq x y z
N MET A 1 10.47 12.11 11.39
CA MET A 1 9.32 11.96 10.47
C MET A 1 8.29 11.10 11.19
N ARG A 2 7.00 11.13 10.83
CA ARG A 2 6.06 10.15 11.41
C ARG A 2 6.39 8.79 10.81
N ASP A 3 6.66 7.79 11.66
CA ASP A 3 7.02 6.43 11.23
C ASP A 3 5.78 5.59 10.82
N THR A 4 4.65 6.28 10.62
CA THR A 4 3.33 5.72 10.31
C THR A 4 2.63 6.56 9.26
N ILE A 5 1.86 5.90 8.39
CA ILE A 5 0.93 6.50 7.44
C ILE A 5 -0.38 5.71 7.46
N THR A 6 -1.51 6.40 7.40
CA THR A 6 -2.82 5.77 7.26
C THR A 6 -3.10 5.44 5.79
N PHE A 7 -4.01 4.51 5.54
CA PHE A 7 -4.47 4.20 4.18
C PHE A 7 -5.10 5.43 3.51
N GLU A 8 -5.86 6.20 4.28
CA GLU A 8 -6.51 7.43 3.82
C GLU A 8 -5.47 8.47 3.39
N GLU A 9 -4.44 8.72 4.22
CA GLU A 9 -3.32 9.59 3.85
C GLU A 9 -2.57 9.09 2.60
N LEU A 10 -2.38 7.77 2.46
CA LEU A 10 -1.71 7.17 1.31
C LEU A 10 -2.51 7.34 0.00
N VAL A 11 -3.83 7.24 0.06
CA VAL A 11 -4.71 7.39 -1.11
C VAL A 11 -4.82 8.84 -1.55
N ASP A 12 -4.76 9.78 -0.61
CA ASP A 12 -4.81 11.21 -0.89
C ASP A 12 -3.46 11.76 -1.45
N MET A 13 -2.39 10.96 -1.44
CA MET A 13 -1.09 11.37 -1.97
C MET A 13 -1.07 11.48 -3.50
N PRO A 14 -0.29 12.44 -4.05
CA PRO A 14 0.08 12.44 -5.46
C PRO A 14 0.69 11.09 -5.87
N PHE A 15 0.38 10.61 -7.07
CA PHE A 15 0.71 9.25 -7.51
C PHE A 15 2.17 8.83 -7.25
N PHE A 16 3.15 9.66 -7.64
CA PHE A 16 4.57 9.32 -7.45
C PHE A 16 5.01 9.38 -5.98
N GLU A 17 4.41 10.24 -5.16
CA GLU A 17 4.64 10.29 -3.73
C GLU A 17 4.05 9.06 -3.04
N GLY A 18 2.84 8.65 -3.45
CA GLY A 18 2.21 7.40 -3.02
C GLY A 18 3.06 6.18 -3.38
N LEU A 19 3.63 6.12 -4.59
CA LEU A 19 4.55 5.03 -4.97
C LEU A 19 5.82 5.00 -4.09
N ALA A 20 6.38 6.18 -3.78
CA ALA A 20 7.52 6.27 -2.87
C ALA A 20 7.16 5.80 -1.45
N ALA A 21 5.98 6.17 -0.95
CA ALA A 21 5.46 5.72 0.33
C ALA A 21 5.25 4.19 0.37
N VAL A 22 4.66 3.61 -0.68
CA VAL A 22 4.50 2.15 -0.83
C VAL A 22 5.85 1.43 -0.83
N SER A 23 6.89 2.01 -1.44
CA SER A 23 8.25 1.47 -1.40
C SER A 23 8.85 1.48 0.01
N LEU A 24 8.61 2.53 0.79
CA LEU A 24 9.04 2.61 2.20
C LEU A 24 8.28 1.61 3.08
N ILE A 25 6.97 1.46 2.86
CA ILE A 25 6.12 0.48 3.56
C ILE A 25 6.63 -0.94 3.30
N SER A 26 6.96 -1.25 2.05
CA SER A 26 7.42 -2.58 1.64
C SER A 26 8.78 -2.96 2.24
N ARG A 27 9.61 -1.96 2.57
CA ARG A 27 10.90 -2.13 3.25
C ARG A 27 10.79 -2.18 4.77
N GLY A 28 9.63 -1.83 5.31
CA GLY A 28 9.40 -1.69 6.76
C GLY A 28 9.86 -0.35 7.33
N ASP A 29 10.25 0.61 6.49
CA ASP A 29 10.69 1.95 6.89
C ASP A 29 9.50 2.85 7.24
N LEU A 30 8.28 2.50 6.80
CA LEU A 30 7.04 3.22 7.07
C LEU A 30 5.93 2.24 7.45
N THR A 31 5.26 2.45 8.57
CA THR A 31 4.18 1.56 9.02
C THR A 31 2.84 1.99 8.42
N LEU A 32 2.20 1.10 7.65
CA LEU A 32 0.85 1.33 7.12
C LEU A 32 -0.22 0.98 8.16
N ILE A 33 -1.14 1.92 8.43
CA ILE A 33 -2.32 1.74 9.28
C ILE A 33 -3.58 1.69 8.42
N VAL A 34 -4.38 0.65 8.58
CA VAL A 34 -5.66 0.46 7.88
C VAL A 34 -6.76 0.26 8.92
N GLY A 35 -7.77 1.14 8.96
CA GLY A 35 -8.87 1.03 9.92
C GLY A 35 -8.40 1.00 11.38
N GLY A 36 -7.37 1.78 11.71
CA GLY A 36 -6.78 1.86 13.06
C GLY A 36 -5.89 0.68 13.46
N ARG A 37 -5.54 -0.24 12.53
CA ARG A 37 -4.65 -1.37 12.79
C ARG A 37 -3.46 -1.37 11.85
N GLN A 38 -2.30 -1.81 12.34
CA GLN A 38 -1.14 -2.03 11.49
C GLN A 38 -1.41 -3.11 10.45
N ALA A 39 -1.12 -2.80 9.19
CA ALA A 39 -1.19 -3.75 8.09
C ALA A 39 -0.16 -4.87 8.28
N ARG A 40 -0.59 -6.12 8.06
CA ARG A 40 0.30 -7.27 8.06
C ARG A 40 1.14 -7.29 6.78
N LYS A 41 2.31 -7.91 6.85
CA LYS A 41 3.19 -8.13 5.69
C LYS A 41 2.45 -8.71 4.48
N SER A 42 1.62 -9.73 4.67
CA SER A 42 0.83 -10.35 3.58
C SER A 42 -0.19 -9.40 2.95
N GLN A 43 -0.75 -8.45 3.70
CA GLN A 43 -1.67 -7.43 3.17
C GLN A 43 -0.90 -6.39 2.34
N ILE A 44 0.28 -6.00 2.80
CA ILE A 44 1.19 -5.10 2.08
C ILE A 44 1.63 -5.75 0.76
N GLU A 45 2.08 -7.01 0.79
CA GLU A 45 2.47 -7.76 -0.41
C GLU A 45 1.33 -7.87 -1.43
N LYS A 46 0.11 -8.15 -0.96
CA LYS A 46 -1.08 -8.16 -1.83
C LYS A 46 -1.33 -6.80 -2.47
N MET A 47 -1.30 -5.73 -1.68
CA MET A 47 -1.52 -4.36 -2.16
C MET A 47 -0.49 -3.97 -3.22
N VAL A 48 0.79 -4.23 -2.98
CA VAL A 48 1.87 -3.97 -3.95
C VAL A 48 1.65 -4.78 -5.23
N GLY A 49 1.30 -6.05 -5.10
CA GLY A 49 1.00 -6.91 -6.24
C GLY A 49 -0.17 -6.39 -7.08
N ASP A 50 -1.24 -5.91 -6.44
CA ASP A 50 -2.40 -5.33 -7.12
C ASP A 50 -2.03 -4.02 -7.82
N ILE A 51 -1.23 -3.14 -7.21
CA ILE A 51 -0.72 -1.91 -7.84
C ILE A 51 0.10 -2.23 -9.09
N VAL A 52 1.05 -3.16 -9.00
CA VAL A 52 1.90 -3.57 -10.14
C VAL A 52 1.05 -4.16 -11.27
N ARG A 53 0.03 -4.96 -10.94
CA ARG A 53 -0.90 -5.48 -11.94
C ARG A 53 -1.64 -4.37 -12.66
N ILE A 54 -2.24 -3.43 -11.93
CA ILE A 54 -2.97 -2.29 -12.51
C ILE A 54 -2.03 -1.47 -13.41
N MET A 55 -0.82 -1.15 -12.93
CA MET A 55 0.18 -0.40 -13.72
C MET A 55 0.64 -1.14 -14.98
N THR A 56 0.57 -2.47 -15.01
CA THR A 56 0.90 -3.30 -16.19
C THR A 56 -0.32 -3.60 -17.07
N GLY A 57 -1.47 -2.96 -16.81
CA GLY A 57 -2.70 -3.14 -17.57
C GLY A 57 -3.46 -4.43 -17.26
N LYS A 58 -3.22 -5.03 -16.09
CA LYS A 58 -3.89 -6.25 -15.61
C LYS A 58 -4.89 -5.91 -14.51
N GLU A 59 -6.01 -6.63 -14.47
CA GLU A 59 -7.02 -6.45 -13.44
C GLU A 59 -6.52 -6.90 -12.05
N ALA A 60 -7.03 -6.24 -11.00
CA ALA A 60 -6.78 -6.60 -9.62
C ALA A 60 -7.50 -7.91 -9.25
N VAL A 61 -6.87 -8.77 -8.47
CA VAL A 61 -7.51 -10.02 -8.02
C VAL A 61 -8.33 -9.72 -6.77
N MET A 62 -9.64 -9.64 -6.94
CA MET A 62 -10.56 -9.75 -5.81
C MET A 62 -10.54 -11.21 -5.36
N ALA A 63 -10.14 -11.46 -4.12
CA ALA A 63 -10.30 -12.79 -3.53
C ALA A 63 -11.80 -13.09 -3.53
N MET A 64 -12.25 -13.99 -4.41
CA MET A 64 -13.61 -14.49 -4.36
C MET A 64 -13.71 -15.38 -3.13
N SER A 65 -14.61 -14.97 -2.23
CA SER A 65 -14.97 -15.67 -0.99
C SER A 65 -15.46 -17.09 -1.24
#